data_AF-A0A951QF32-F1
#
_entry.id   AF-A0A951QF32-F1
#
_cell.length_a   1.000
_cell.length_b   1.000
_cell.length_c   1.000
_cell.angle_alpha   90.00
_cell.angle_beta   90.00
_cell.angle_gamma   90.00
#
_symmetry.space_group_name_H-M   'P 1'
#
loop_
_entity.id
_entity.type
_entity.pdbx_description
1 polymer ?
#
loop_
_entity_poly.entity_id
_entity_poly.type
_entity_poly.pdbx_seq_one_letter_code
_entity_poly.pdbx_strand_id
1 'polypeptide(L)'
;MYCKCYPTFDLMSVLFGFDCSCAWDWVHGLLPVFEQALGVKQALPERKVRSMEEFLEHFPEVKEVIFDGTERPVQRPKDSDKQKEHYSGKKKRHTRKHITGSTRKSESSS
;
A
#
# COMPACT_ATOMS: atom_id res chain seq x y z
N MET A 1 12.90 -7.85 7.92
CA MET A 1 11.88 -8.58 7.13
C MET A 1 10.46 -8.12 7.45
N TYR A 2 10.10 -8.03 8.74
CA TYR A 2 8.75 -7.59 9.16
C TYR A 2 8.32 -6.22 8.62
N CYS A 3 9.13 -5.18 8.82
CA CYS A 3 8.77 -3.80 8.44
C CYS A 3 8.66 -3.54 6.92
N LYS A 4 9.19 -4.43 6.08
CA LYS A 4 9.15 -4.25 4.60
C LYS A 4 8.11 -5.13 3.93
N CYS A 5 7.99 -6.39 4.34
CA CYS A 5 7.17 -7.38 3.65
C CYS A 5 5.92 -7.80 4.43
N TYR A 6 5.75 -7.34 5.69
CA TYR A 6 4.61 -7.70 6.56
C TYR A 6 4.21 -9.17 6.49
N PRO A 7 5.16 -10.13 6.64
CA PRO A 7 4.82 -11.54 6.68
C PRO A 7 3.87 -11.80 7.86
N THR A 8 2.94 -12.73 7.68
CA THR A 8 2.12 -13.23 8.79
C THR A 8 3.00 -13.89 9.84
N PHE A 9 2.52 -13.94 11.08
CA PHE A 9 3.25 -14.61 12.17
C PHE A 9 3.44 -16.11 11.89
N ASP A 10 2.50 -16.75 11.20
CA ASP A 10 2.62 -18.15 10.75
C ASP A 10 3.79 -18.34 9.77
N LEU A 11 3.93 -17.44 8.80
CA LEU A 11 5.07 -17.50 7.87
C LEU A 11 6.38 -17.27 8.60
N MET A 12 6.40 -16.37 9.58
CA MET A 12 7.59 -16.09 10.39
C MET A 12 7.96 -17.29 11.26
N SER A 13 6.97 -17.95 11.87
CA SER A 13 7.12 -19.20 12.61
C SER A 13 7.77 -20.29 11.76
N VAL A 14 7.27 -20.50 10.54
CA VAL A 14 7.83 -21.49 9.60
C VAL A 14 9.27 -21.14 9.19
N LEU A 15 9.57 -19.87 8.93
CA LEU A 15 10.89 -19.45 8.47
C LEU A 15 11.99 -19.59 9.52
N PHE A 16 11.65 -19.42 10.79
CA PHE A 16 12.64 -19.36 11.88
C PHE A 16 12.50 -20.48 12.92
N GLY A 17 11.50 -21.35 12.79
CA GLY A 17 11.35 -22.55 13.61
C GLY A 17 10.87 -22.31 15.04
N PHE A 18 10.06 -21.27 15.28
CA PHE A 18 9.44 -20.97 16.58
C PHE A 18 7.92 -20.95 16.49
N ASP A 19 7.21 -20.97 17.62
CA ASP A 19 5.74 -20.89 17.66
C ASP A 19 5.21 -19.51 17.20
N CYS A 20 4.01 -19.46 16.64
CA CYS A 20 3.38 -18.20 16.20
C CYS A 20 3.22 -17.19 17.34
N SER A 21 2.99 -17.65 18.58
CA SER A 21 2.97 -16.79 19.77
C SER A 21 4.32 -16.12 20.03
N CYS A 22 5.41 -16.88 19.95
CA CYS A 22 6.77 -16.37 20.06
C CYS A 22 7.09 -15.35 18.95
N ALA A 23 6.60 -15.57 17.73
CA ALA A 23 6.75 -14.62 16.62
C ALA A 23 6.16 -13.25 16.98
N TRP A 24 4.98 -13.24 17.57
CA TRP A 24 4.30 -12.02 18.01
C TRP A 24 5.07 -11.33 19.14
N ASP A 25 5.46 -12.09 20.17
CA ASP A 25 6.22 -11.58 21.31
C ASP A 25 7.54 -10.95 20.88
N TRP A 26 8.27 -11.61 19.97
CA TRP A 26 9.57 -11.14 19.50
C TRP A 26 9.44 -9.91 18.63
N VAL A 27 8.45 -9.85 17.74
CA VAL A 27 8.22 -8.64 16.93
C VAL A 27 7.91 -7.46 17.83
N HIS A 28 7.03 -7.61 18.82
CA HIS A 28 6.63 -6.49 19.69
C HIS A 28 7.68 -6.14 20.75
N GLY A 29 8.47 -7.11 21.20
CA GLY A 29 9.53 -6.91 22.19
C GLY A 29 10.84 -6.39 21.58
N LEU A 30 11.27 -6.93 20.44
CA LEU A 30 12.56 -6.60 19.83
C LEU A 30 12.49 -5.36 18.93
N LEU A 31 11.35 -5.08 18.28
CA LEU A 31 11.24 -3.92 17.39
C LEU A 31 11.54 -2.60 18.14
N PRO A 32 11.00 -2.32 19.34
CA PRO A 32 11.33 -1.11 20.09
C PRO A 32 12.80 -1.03 20.49
N VAL A 33 13.41 -2.15 20.91
CA VAL A 33 14.83 -2.21 21.27
C VAL A 33 15.71 -1.93 20.06
N PHE A 34 15.34 -2.48 18.91
CA PHE A 34 16.01 -2.25 17.63
C PHE A 34 15.92 -0.78 17.21
N GLU A 35 14.74 -0.16 17.31
CA GLU A 35 14.55 1.27 17.02
C GLU A 35 15.38 2.18 17.96
N GLN A 36 15.48 1.82 19.24
CA GLN A 36 16.32 2.54 20.21
C GLN A 36 17.81 2.41 19.87
N ALA A 37 18.27 1.21 19.53
CA ALA A 37 19.67 0.93 19.22
C ALA A 37 20.13 1.62 17.93
N LEU A 38 19.28 1.66 16.90
CA LEU A 38 19.57 2.35 15.64
C LEU A 38 19.33 3.86 15.69
N GLY A 39 18.59 4.35 16.70
CA GLY A 39 18.19 5.76 16.78
C GLY A 39 17.23 6.20 15.66
N VAL A 40 16.69 5.25 14.89
CA VAL A 40 15.80 5.51 13.74
C VAL A 40 14.61 4.58 13.85
N LYS A 41 13.40 5.15 13.75
CA LYS A 41 12.17 4.35 13.66
C LYS A 41 12.11 3.62 12.34
N GLN A 42 11.73 2.35 12.36
CA GLN A 42 11.45 1.58 11.14
C GLN A 42 10.06 1.95 10.62
N ALA A 43 9.83 3.25 10.41
CA ALA A 43 8.61 3.80 9.88
C ALA A 43 8.54 3.56 8.38
N LEU A 44 7.37 3.15 7.90
CA LEU A 44 7.11 3.18 6.47
C LEU A 44 7.03 4.62 5.98
N PRO A 45 7.31 4.85 4.68
CA PRO A 45 6.96 6.10 4.04
C PRO A 45 5.50 6.44 4.32
N GLU A 46 5.25 7.72 4.60
CA GLU A 46 3.91 8.20 4.85
C GLU A 46 3.01 7.90 3.64
N ARG A 47 1.90 7.20 3.89
CA ARG A 47 1.06 6.63 2.82
C ARG A 47 0.05 7.60 2.24
N LYS A 48 -0.15 8.75 2.88
CA LYS A 48 -1.17 9.73 2.51
C LYS A 48 -0.56 11.12 2.51
N VAL A 49 -0.45 11.68 1.32
CA VAL A 49 -0.18 13.10 1.14
C VAL A 49 -1.52 13.83 1.26
N ARG A 50 -1.60 14.85 2.10
CA ARG A 50 -2.87 15.54 2.43
C ARG A 50 -3.02 16.87 1.73
N SER A 51 -1.94 17.44 1.20
CA SER A 51 -1.98 18.69 0.43
C SER A 51 -1.08 18.65 -0.81
N MET A 52 -1.28 19.61 -1.70
CA MET A 52 -0.47 19.71 -2.92
C MET A 52 0.94 20.19 -2.61
N GLU A 53 1.11 21.04 -1.60
CA GLU A 53 2.39 21.54 -1.12
C GLU A 53 3.24 20.39 -0.56
N GLU A 54 2.64 19.55 0.30
CA GLU A 54 3.28 18.34 0.84
C GLU A 54 3.71 17.39 -0.30
N PHE A 55 2.89 17.26 -1.35
CA PHE A 55 3.23 16.45 -2.52
C PHE A 55 4.47 16.98 -3.24
N LEU A 56 4.54 18.29 -3.46
CA LEU A 56 5.65 18.94 -4.18
C LEU A 56 6.94 18.92 -3.37
N GLU A 57 6.86 19.05 -2.04
CA GLU A 57 8.02 18.91 -1.15
C GLU A 57 8.58 17.48 -1.16
N HIS A 58 7.71 16.47 -1.13
CA HIS A 58 8.13 15.07 -1.14
C HIS A 58 8.60 14.59 -2.53
N PHE A 59 8.08 15.18 -3.60
CA PHE A 59 8.34 14.76 -4.99
C PHE A 59 8.72 15.94 -5.90
N PRO A 60 9.83 16.67 -5.61
CA PRO A 60 10.19 17.89 -6.34
C PRO A 60 10.56 17.65 -7.81
N GLU A 61 10.98 16.44 -8.15
CA GLU A 61 11.39 16.05 -9.51
C GLU A 61 10.18 15.68 -10.41
N VAL A 62 8.99 15.50 -9.82
CA VAL A 62 7.80 15.09 -10.56
C VAL A 62 7.22 16.28 -11.31
N LYS A 63 7.46 16.33 -12.62
CA LYS A 63 6.93 17.38 -13.52
C LYS A 63 5.49 17.14 -13.95
N GLU A 64 5.10 15.88 -14.09
CA GLU A 64 3.78 15.49 -14.58
C GLU A 64 3.34 14.18 -13.93
N VAL A 65 2.07 14.17 -13.48
CA VAL A 65 1.38 12.98 -12.98
C VAL A 65 0.22 12.68 -13.91
N ILE A 66 0.21 11.47 -14.46
CA ILE A 66 -0.84 10.99 -15.35
C ILE A 66 -1.73 10.05 -14.55
N PHE A 67 -3.03 10.32 -14.51
CA PHE A 67 -4.02 9.45 -13.88
C PHE A 67 -4.79 8.68 -14.95
N ASP A 68 -4.77 7.35 -14.83
CA ASP A 68 -5.58 6.46 -15.67
C ASP A 68 -6.66 5.77 -14.83
N GLY A 69 -7.89 5.84 -15.32
CA GLY A 69 -9.07 5.26 -14.68
C GLY A 69 -9.46 3.95 -15.37
N THR A 70 -9.32 2.84 -14.66
CA THR A 70 -9.69 1.51 -15.16
C THR A 70 -10.90 0.94 -14.44
N GLU A 71 -11.66 0.07 -15.12
CA GLU A 71 -12.78 -0.67 -14.54
C GLU A 71 -12.46 -2.15 -14.51
N ARG A 72 -12.38 -2.75 -13.32
CA ARG A 72 -12.20 -4.19 -13.14
C ARG A 72 -13.56 -4.88 -12.95
N PRO A 73 -13.93 -5.89 -13.74
CA PRO A 73 -15.13 -6.68 -13.51
C PRO A 73 -15.10 -7.35 -12.13
N VAL A 74 -16.23 -7.35 -11.44
CA VAL A 74 -16.41 -8.02 -10.15
C VAL A 74 -17.65 -8.89 -10.15
N GLN A 75 -17.71 -9.87 -9.25
CA GLN A 75 -18.93 -10.64 -9.02
C GLN A 75 -20.04 -9.70 -8.52
N ARG A 76 -21.27 -9.94 -8.98
CA ARG A 76 -22.45 -9.17 -8.56
C ARG A 76 -22.60 -9.24 -7.03
N PRO A 77 -22.55 -8.10 -6.31
CA PRO A 77 -22.82 -8.07 -4.88
C PRO A 77 -24.26 -8.52 -4.58
N LYS A 78 -24.46 -9.20 -3.45
CA LYS A 78 -25.80 -9.60 -2.97
C LYS A 78 -26.58 -8.42 -2.36
N ASP A 79 -25.85 -7.48 -1.75
CA ASP A 79 -26.37 -6.24 -1.19
C ASP A 79 -26.84 -5.31 -2.31
N SER A 80 -28.08 -4.83 -2.23
CA SER A 80 -28.73 -4.04 -3.26
C SER A 80 -28.06 -2.68 -3.51
N ASP A 81 -27.55 -2.05 -2.46
CA ASP A 81 -26.95 -0.72 -2.55
C ASP A 81 -25.56 -0.81 -3.19
N LYS A 82 -24.77 -1.79 -2.77
CA LYS A 82 -23.47 -2.11 -3.40
C LYS A 82 -23.63 -2.58 -4.84
N GLN A 83 -24.74 -3.26 -5.13
CA GLN A 83 -25.03 -3.68 -6.49
C GLN A 83 -25.19 -2.46 -7.42
N LYS A 84 -25.98 -1.46 -7.00
CA LYS A 84 -26.17 -0.21 -7.76
C LYS A 84 -24.85 0.55 -7.90
N GLU A 85 -24.11 0.68 -6.81
CA GLU A 85 -22.81 1.38 -6.78
C GLU A 85 -21.80 0.78 -7.77
N HIS A 86 -21.73 -0.55 -7.84
CA HIS A 86 -20.76 -1.22 -8.70
C HIS A 86 -21.25 -1.40 -10.14
N TYR A 87 -22.50 -1.06 -10.47
CA TYR A 87 -23.00 -1.27 -11.83
C TYR A 87 -22.44 -0.23 -12.81
N SER A 88 -21.66 -0.68 -13.80
CA SER A 88 -21.17 0.17 -14.89
C SER A 88 -22.14 0.16 -16.06
N GLY A 89 -22.80 1.30 -16.31
CA GLY A 89 -23.68 1.47 -17.46
C GLY A 89 -22.97 1.31 -18.81
N LYS A 90 -21.72 1.80 -18.92
CA LYS A 90 -20.91 1.69 -20.14
C LYS A 90 -20.51 0.24 -20.46
N LYS A 91 -20.08 -0.52 -19.45
CA LYS A 91 -19.65 -1.92 -19.62
C LYS A 91 -20.79 -2.93 -19.47
N LYS A 92 -21.99 -2.47 -19.12
CA LYS A 92 -23.21 -3.25 -18.85
C LYS A 92 -22.96 -4.41 -17.87
N ARG A 93 -22.16 -4.19 -16.83
CA ARG A 93 -21.79 -5.19 -15.81
C ARG A 93 -21.32 -4.54 -14.51
N HIS A 94 -21.21 -5.33 -13.45
CA HIS A 94 -20.67 -4.85 -12.17
C HIS A 94 -19.13 -4.76 -12.24
N THR A 95 -18.59 -3.60 -11.92
CA THR A 95 -17.17 -3.28 -11.96
C THR A 95 -16.77 -2.46 -10.75
N ARG A 96 -15.50 -2.56 -10.35
CA ARG A 96 -14.87 -1.60 -9.44
C ARG A 96 -13.97 -0.65 -10.23
N LYS A 97 -14.05 0.63 -9.91
CA LYS A 97 -13.16 1.66 -10.45
C LYS A 97 -11.81 1.56 -9.75
N HIS A 98 -10.75 1.70 -10.51
CA HIS A 98 -9.39 1.80 -10.00
C HIS A 98 -8.68 2.95 -10.71
N ILE A 99 -8.01 3.80 -9.93
CA ILE A 99 -7.23 4.91 -10.46
C ILE A 99 -5.77 4.54 -10.29
N THR A 100 -5.01 4.60 -11.37
CA THR A 100 -3.58 4.35 -11.37
C THR A 100 -2.88 5.65 -11.72
N GLY A 101 -1.86 6.02 -10.95
CA GLY A 101 -1.01 7.18 -11.23
C GLY A 101 0.32 6.73 -11.82
N SER A 102 0.82 7.43 -12.82
CA SER A 102 2.19 7.26 -13.33
C SER A 102 2.87 8.61 -13.54
N THR A 103 4.19 8.61 -13.50
CA THR A 103 5.02 9.78 -13.82
C THR A 103 5.86 9.45 -15.04
N ARG A 104 6.13 10.44 -15.90
CA ARG A 104 7.13 10.26 -16.96
C ARG A 104 8.51 10.35 -16.33
N LYS A 105 9.41 9.42 -16.67
CA LYS A 105 10.83 9.60 -16.37
C LYS A 105 11.30 10.84 -17.10
N SER A 106 11.80 11.85 -16.39
CA SER A 106 12.67 12.84 -17.01
C SER A 106 13.95 12.10 -17.41
N GLU A 107 14.24 12.03 -18.70
CA GLU A 107 15.59 11.72 -19.16
C GLU A 107 16.51 12.74 -18.50
N SER A 108 17.37 12.27 -17.60
CA SER A 108 18.49 13.05 -17.10
C SER A 108 19.38 13.32 -18.29
N SER A 109 19.28 14.53 -18.84
CA SER A 109 20.28 15.10 -19.74
C SER A 109 21.65 14.90 -19.10
N SER A 110 22.54 14.33 -19.90
CA SER A 110 23.95 14.06 -19.59
C SER A 110 24.73 15.31 -19.20
#